data_AF-A0A075WIN1-F1
#
_entry.id   AF-A0A075WIN1-F1
#
_cell.length_a   1.000
_cell.length_b   1.000
_cell.length_c   1.000
_cell.angle_alpha   90.00
_cell.angle_beta   90.00
_cell.angle_gamma   90.00
#
_symmetry.space_group_name_H-M   'P 1'
#
loop_
_entity.id
_entity.type
_entity.pdbx_description
1 polymer ?
#
loop_
_entity_poly.entity_id
_entity_poly.type
_entity_poly.pdbx_seq_one_letter_code
_entity_poly.pdbx_strand_id
1 'polypeptide(L)'
;MRLDSLISKSTAGSAGETGSWRILRPVVDEKKCSGCKECFYYCPEGVIQVDVFARIDYRFCKGCGVCGEVCRQKAIVMVPEE
;
A
#
# COMPACT_ATOMS: atom_id res chain seq x y z
N MET A 1 -20.60 11.34 -12.64
CA MET A 1 -19.53 10.45 -13.13
C MET A 1 -18.95 9.75 -11.90
N ARG A 2 -18.92 8.40 -11.84
CA ARG A 2 -18.27 7.70 -10.73
C ARG A 2 -16.76 7.71 -11.01
N LEU A 3 -15.98 8.43 -10.21
CA LEU A 3 -14.52 8.55 -10.41
C LEU A 3 -13.81 7.19 -10.37
N ASP A 4 -14.38 6.25 -9.62
CA ASP A 4 -13.93 4.87 -9.44
C ASP A 4 -14.03 4.00 -10.71
N SER A 5 -14.69 4.46 -11.78
CA SER A 5 -14.66 3.79 -13.08
C SER A 5 -13.44 4.15 -13.95
N LEU A 6 -12.66 5.15 -13.55
CA LEU A 6 -11.48 5.63 -14.30
C LEU A 6 -10.16 5.05 -13.76
N ILE A 7 -10.21 4.26 -12.68
CA ILE A 7 -9.03 3.70 -12.02
C ILE A 7 -9.01 2.19 -12.28
N SER A 8 -7.83 1.66 -12.62
CA SER A 8 -7.64 0.22 -12.76
C SER A 8 -7.89 -0.48 -11.42
N LYS A 9 -8.63 -1.59 -11.45
CA LYS A 9 -8.84 -2.44 -10.29
C LYS A 9 -7.87 -3.60 -10.34
N SER A 10 -7.10 -3.78 -9.28
CA SER A 10 -6.24 -4.94 -9.08
C SER A 10 -7.09 -6.21 -8.93
N THR A 11 -6.54 -7.34 -9.37
CA THR A 11 -7.08 -8.69 -9.17
C THR A 11 -5.95 -9.61 -8.71
N ALA A 12 -6.29 -10.81 -8.22
CA ALA A 12 -5.29 -11.79 -7.82
C ALA A 12 -4.34 -12.11 -8.99
N GLY A 13 -3.04 -11.99 -8.74
CA GLY A 13 -2.01 -12.31 -9.72
C GLY A 13 -1.87 -13.82 -9.95
N SER A 14 -1.24 -14.21 -11.07
CA SER A 14 -1.02 -15.62 -11.42
C SER A 14 -0.16 -16.40 -10.42
N ALA A 15 0.66 -15.69 -9.64
CA ALA A 15 1.52 -16.27 -8.61
C ALA A 15 0.79 -16.57 -7.28
N GLY A 16 -0.50 -16.24 -7.15
CA GLY A 16 -1.24 -16.39 -5.90
C GLY A 16 -0.87 -15.34 -4.84
N GLU A 17 -0.93 -15.71 -3.56
CA GLU A 17 -0.57 -14.84 -2.44
C GLU A 17 0.95 -14.61 -2.37
N THR A 18 1.38 -13.37 -2.57
CA THR A 18 2.80 -12.97 -2.65
C THR A 18 3.34 -12.37 -1.35
N GLY A 19 2.59 -12.46 -0.25
CA GLY A 19 2.95 -11.84 1.03
C GLY A 19 4.25 -12.36 1.63
N SER A 20 4.58 -13.63 1.37
CA SER A 20 5.82 -14.27 1.85
C SER A 20 7.09 -13.76 1.17
N TRP A 21 6.99 -12.87 0.17
CA TRP A 21 8.15 -12.35 -0.57
C TRP A 21 8.84 -11.20 0.15
N ARG A 22 8.25 -10.70 1.25
CA ARG A 22 8.78 -9.56 1.98
C ARG A 22 10.04 -9.92 2.75
N ILE A 23 11.00 -9.00 2.69
CA ILE A 23 12.07 -8.87 3.69
C ILE A 23 11.78 -7.69 4.62
N LEU A 24 11.09 -6.66 4.10
CA LEU A 24 10.62 -5.50 4.83
C LEU A 24 9.11 -5.34 4.64
N ARG A 25 8.39 -4.87 5.67
CA ARG A 25 6.99 -4.44 5.58
C ARG A 25 6.83 -2.94 5.82
N PRO A 26 5.92 -2.28 5.08
CA PRO A 26 5.48 -0.93 5.41
C PRO A 26 4.61 -0.96 6.67
N VAL A 27 4.84 -0.06 7.62
CA VAL A 27 3.99 0.19 8.80
C VAL A 27 3.46 1.62 8.73
N VAL A 28 2.14 1.78 8.92
CA VAL A 28 1.46 3.07 8.84
C VAL A 28 1.33 3.67 10.23
N ASP A 29 1.84 4.89 10.41
CA ASP A 29 1.57 5.76 11.56
C ASP A 29 0.28 6.55 11.29
N GLU A 30 -0.82 6.10 11.88
CA GLU A 30 -2.15 6.71 11.71
C GLU A 30 -2.20 8.17 12.19
N LYS A 31 -1.33 8.57 13.14
CA LYS A 31 -1.29 9.95 13.65
C LYS A 31 -0.69 10.92 12.64
N LYS A 32 0.17 10.44 11.74
CA LYS A 32 0.80 11.23 10.66
C LYS A 32 0.07 11.10 9.33
N CYS A 33 -0.69 10.03 9.14
CA CYS A 33 -1.39 9.78 7.89
C CYS A 33 -2.50 10.82 7.69
N SER A 34 -2.43 11.59 6.60
CA SER A 34 -3.45 12.58 6.24
C SER A 34 -4.55 12.03 5.32
N GLY A 35 -4.49 10.75 4.96
CA GLY A 35 -5.45 10.15 4.02
C GLY A 35 -5.31 10.64 2.57
N CYS A 36 -4.18 11.25 2.17
CA CYS A 36 -3.99 11.87 0.85
C CYS A 36 -3.98 10.93 -0.37
N LYS A 37 -3.98 9.61 -0.16
CA LYS A 37 -4.05 8.55 -1.19
C LYS A 37 -2.86 8.43 -2.14
N GLU A 38 -1.74 9.10 -1.93
CA GLU A 38 -0.57 8.92 -2.80
C GLU A 38 -0.04 7.49 -2.80
N CYS A 39 0.08 6.88 -1.61
CA CYS A 39 0.47 5.48 -1.49
C CYS A 39 -0.50 4.53 -2.21
N PHE A 40 -1.80 4.86 -2.27
CA PHE A 40 -2.80 4.11 -3.02
C PHE A 40 -2.51 4.16 -4.53
N TYR A 41 -2.30 5.35 -5.09
CA TYR A 41 -2.08 5.52 -6.53
C TYR A 41 -0.77 4.91 -7.02
N TYR A 42 0.28 4.96 -6.20
CA TYR A 42 1.61 4.49 -6.58
C TYR A 42 1.90 3.04 -6.17
N CYS A 43 0.99 2.35 -5.46
CA CYS A 43 1.22 0.96 -5.10
C CYS A 43 1.18 0.06 -6.35
N PRO A 44 2.29 -0.57 -6.75
CA PRO A 44 2.32 -1.39 -7.97
C PRO A 44 1.46 -2.67 -7.85
N GLU A 45 1.19 -3.10 -6.61
CA GLU A 45 0.36 -4.28 -6.33
C GLU A 45 -1.11 -3.93 -6.09
N GLY A 46 -1.46 -2.64 -5.93
CA GLY A 46 -2.82 -2.21 -5.62
C GLY A 46 -3.37 -2.79 -4.31
N VAL A 47 -2.51 -3.00 -3.30
CA VAL A 47 -2.86 -3.61 -2.00
C VAL A 47 -3.20 -2.60 -0.90
N ILE A 48 -3.13 -1.32 -1.21
CA ILE A 48 -3.38 -0.24 -0.24
C ILE A 48 -4.82 0.23 -0.43
N GLN A 49 -5.54 0.41 0.68
CA GLN A 49 -6.85 1.07 0.73
C GLN A 49 -6.75 2.26 1.68
N VAL A 50 -7.49 3.33 1.39
CA VAL A 50 -7.45 4.56 2.21
C VAL A 50 -8.87 5.04 2.46
N ASP A 51 -9.35 4.81 3.69
CA ASP A 51 -10.61 5.36 4.19
C ASP A 51 -10.33 6.67 4.94
N VAL A 52 -9.91 6.58 6.21
CA VAL A 52 -9.38 7.69 7.01
C VAL A 52 -7.85 7.72 6.94
N PHE A 53 -7.24 6.55 7.10
CA PHE A 53 -5.80 6.32 7.00
C PHE A 53 -5.54 5.11 6.09
N ALA A 54 -4.29 4.97 5.66
CA ALA A 54 -3.89 3.88 4.79
C ALA A 54 -3.90 2.53 5.53
N ARG A 55 -4.47 1.51 4.89
CA ARG A 55 -4.44 0.11 5.30
C ARG A 55 -3.84 -0.74 4.17
N ILE A 56 -3.08 -1.76 4.52
CA ILE A 56 -2.27 -2.55 3.58
C ILE A 56 -2.70 -4.02 3.68
N ASP A 57 -3.07 -4.64 2.57
CA ASP A 57 -3.26 -6.10 2.49
C ASP A 57 -1.90 -6.80 2.37
N TYR A 58 -1.42 -7.33 3.50
CA TYR A 58 -0.16 -8.06 3.57
C TYR A 58 -0.20 -9.44 2.91
N ARG A 59 -1.35 -9.95 2.45
CA ARG A 59 -1.36 -11.22 1.70
C ARG A 59 -0.68 -11.10 0.34
N PHE A 60 -0.65 -9.89 -0.23
CA PHE A 60 -0.06 -9.62 -1.54
C PHE A 60 1.04 -8.56 -1.52
N CYS A 61 1.17 -7.78 -0.43
CA CYS A 61 2.24 -6.78 -0.31
C CYS A 61 3.63 -7.43 -0.45
N LYS A 62 4.42 -6.99 -1.42
CA LYS A 62 5.80 -7.48 -1.65
C LYS A 62 6.89 -6.71 -0.90
N GLY A 63 6.52 -5.66 -0.15
CA GLY A 63 7.51 -4.91 0.64
C GLY A 63 8.44 -4.01 -0.20
N CYS A 64 8.02 -3.60 -1.40
CA CYS A 64 8.85 -2.85 -2.36
C CYS A 64 9.23 -1.42 -1.93
N GLY A 65 8.63 -0.88 -0.86
CA GLY A 65 9.01 0.43 -0.32
C GLY A 65 8.43 1.68 -1.01
N VAL A 66 7.83 1.55 -2.20
CA VAL A 66 7.30 2.69 -2.97
C VAL A 66 6.34 3.56 -2.14
N CYS A 67 5.45 2.93 -1.37
CA CYS A 67 4.50 3.66 -0.51
C CYS A 67 5.17 4.51 0.58
N GLY A 68 6.29 4.05 1.14
CA GLY A 68 7.10 4.81 2.10
C GLY A 68 7.80 6.00 1.45
N GLU A 69 8.33 5.80 0.24
CA GLU A 69 9.04 6.83 -0.50
C GLU A 69 8.12 7.99 -0.89
N VAL A 70 6.98 7.69 -1.52
CA VAL A 70 6.02 8.70 -1.99
C VAL A 70 5.26 9.40 -0.87
N CYS A 71 5.27 8.85 0.35
CA CYS A 71 4.55 9.45 1.46
C CYS A 71 5.21 10.76 1.92
N ARG A 72 4.66 11.91 1.49
CA ARG A 72 5.13 13.24 1.91
C ARG A 72 5.09 13.46 3.42
N GLN A 73 4.11 12.86 4.10
CA GLN A 73 3.97 12.95 5.57
C GLN A 73 4.94 12.04 6.33
N LYS A 74 5.68 11.17 5.63
CA LYS A 74 6.52 10.12 6.22
C LYS A 74 5.74 9.31 7.27
N ALA A 75 4.46 9.05 6.97
CA ALA A 75 3.55 8.26 7.77
C ALA A 75 3.68 6.75 7.50
N ILE A 76 4.49 6.35 6.53
CA ILE A 76 4.73 4.94 6.20
C ILE A 76 6.24 4.69 6.34
N VAL A 77 6.60 3.76 7.23
CA VAL A 77 8.01 3.40 7.50
C VAL A 77 8.21 1.92 7.18
N MET A 78 9.32 1.61 6.51
CA MET A 78 9.68 0.22 6.22
C MET A 78 10.42 -0.37 7.41
N VAL A 79 9.96 -1.52 7.91
CA VAL A 79 10.57 -2.26 9.01
C VAL A 79 10.84 -3.71 8.58
N PRO A 80 11.77 -4.45 9.20
CA PRO A 80 11.95 -5.88 8.95
C PRO A 80 10.65 -6.68 9.07
N GLU A 81 10.47 -7.67 8.20
CA GLU A 81 9.43 -8.68 8.34
C GLU A 81 9.71 -9.54 9.58
N GLU A 82 8.67 -9.85 10.35
CA GLU A 82 8.71 -10.74 11.51
C GLU A 82 8.19 -12.14 11.15
#